data_AF-A0A9W6WTB4-F1
#
_entry.id   AF-A0A9W6WTB4-F1
#
_cell.length_a   1.000
_cell.length_b   1.000
_cell.length_c   1.000
_cell.angle_alpha   90.00
_cell.angle_beta   90.00
_cell.angle_gamma   90.00
#
_symmetry.space_group_name_H-M   'P 1'
#
loop_
_entity.id
_entity.type
_entity.pdbx_description
1 polymer ?
#
loop_
_entity_poly.entity_id
_entity_poly.type
_entity_poly.pdbx_seq_one_letter_code
_entity_poly.pdbx_strand_id
1 'polypeptide(L)'
;MAKRTDGSELLAGGRDLTVASYLETLEKFLLNIDDITVALKECTKTKQIFDILCKFEDNVLGSFTCWQVVCDLMELHMLAEDFTTDDFVWLSLDARKSLVQIFGKNRARPSEYVALAQLLQQRQLQGFKALQVDFPFFMNQKLDLKNIGHALHGFQLYRNVKLMENKQIHKQEPGTSQPVMYNSRTYMMDSENCEVCAHPENEDELVLCDMCQRMFHKYCINMKELPPASWVCTACKTLQNYPQEGLVVEKEIISID
;
A
#
# COMPACT_ATOMS: atom_id res chain seq x y z
N MET A 1 -21.00 23.85 24.35
CA MET A 1 -21.20 24.22 22.94
C MET A 1 -19.89 24.79 22.40
N ALA A 2 -19.03 23.92 21.86
CA ALA A 2 -17.81 24.33 21.18
C ALA A 2 -18.05 24.25 19.67
N LYS A 3 -17.72 25.34 18.97
CA LYS A 3 -17.88 25.54 17.53
C LYS A 3 -17.32 24.33 16.75
N ARG A 4 -18.15 23.74 15.90
CA ARG A 4 -17.70 22.97 14.72
C ARG A 4 -16.92 23.96 13.85
N THR A 5 -15.61 23.77 13.74
CA THR A 5 -14.83 24.36 12.66
C THR A 5 -15.18 23.61 11.38
N ASP A 6 -15.77 24.39 10.48
CA ASP A 6 -16.08 24.08 9.10
C ASP A 6 -14.81 23.71 8.32
N GLY A 7 -14.93 22.79 7.35
CA GLY A 7 -13.83 22.36 6.48
C GLY A 7 -13.31 20.95 6.78
N SER A 8 -14.02 19.91 6.32
CA SER A 8 -13.36 18.63 6.05
C SER A 8 -12.52 18.81 4.79
N GLU A 9 -11.28 19.23 4.97
CA GLU A 9 -10.28 19.29 3.90
C GLU A 9 -9.99 17.86 3.43
N LEU A 10 -10.58 17.52 2.28
CA LEU A 10 -10.41 16.24 1.62
C LEU A 10 -9.12 16.30 0.78
N LEU A 11 -7.97 16.13 1.44
CA LEU A 11 -6.68 16.44 0.80
C LEU A 11 -5.97 15.20 0.24
N ALA A 12 -5.84 15.16 -1.09
CA ALA A 12 -4.72 14.49 -1.74
C ALA A 12 -3.50 15.43 -1.70
N GLY A 13 -2.59 15.22 -0.75
CA GLY A 13 -1.26 15.85 -0.78
C GLY A 13 -1.17 17.32 -0.37
N GLY A 14 -2.00 17.79 0.58
CA GLY A 14 -1.80 19.11 1.21
C GLY A 14 -2.17 20.32 0.36
N ARG A 15 -2.97 20.15 -0.70
CA ARG A 15 -3.50 21.23 -1.54
C ARG A 15 -5.02 21.20 -1.57
N ASP A 16 -5.64 22.37 -1.51
CA ASP A 16 -7.08 22.55 -1.73
C ASP A 16 -7.43 22.14 -3.18
N LEU A 17 -7.86 20.90 -3.35
CA LEU A 17 -8.30 20.36 -4.64
C LEU A 17 -9.81 20.57 -4.77
N THR A 18 -10.21 21.59 -5.52
CA THR A 18 -11.61 21.78 -5.92
C THR A 18 -11.95 20.89 -7.12
N VAL A 19 -13.24 20.63 -7.34
CA VAL A 19 -13.72 19.93 -8.55
C VAL A 19 -13.24 20.64 -9.83
N ALA A 20 -13.25 21.98 -9.83
CA ALA A 20 -12.80 22.77 -10.98
C ALA A 20 -11.30 22.55 -11.26
N SER A 21 -10.45 22.68 -10.22
CA SER A 21 -9.00 22.44 -10.36
C SER A 21 -8.68 20.99 -10.72
N TYR A 22 -9.47 20.02 -10.25
CA TYR A 22 -9.31 18.62 -10.62
C TYR A 22 -9.60 18.39 -12.11
N LEU A 23 -10.73 18.92 -12.61
CA LEU A 23 -11.10 18.79 -14.02
C LEU A 23 -10.10 19.49 -14.94
N GLU A 24 -9.64 20.69 -14.58
CA GLU A 24 -8.61 21.41 -15.33
C GLU A 24 -7.30 20.62 -15.37
N THR A 25 -6.89 20.05 -14.25
CA THR A 25 -5.69 19.20 -14.17
C THR A 25 -5.83 17.97 -15.06
N LEU A 26 -6.99 17.31 -15.02
CA LEU A 26 -7.28 16.14 -15.83
C LEU A 26 -7.24 16.46 -17.32
N GLU A 27 -7.86 17.56 -17.75
CA GLU A 27 -7.86 17.99 -19.15
C GLU A 27 -6.44 18.27 -19.64
N LYS A 28 -5.64 19.01 -18.87
CA LYS A 28 -4.22 19.26 -19.19
C LYS A 28 -3.42 17.96 -19.27
N PHE A 29 -3.65 17.03 -18.34
CA PHE A 29 -2.95 15.75 -18.34
C PHE A 29 -3.30 14.92 -19.59
N LEU A 30 -4.58 14.86 -19.96
CA LEU A 30 -5.04 14.18 -21.17
C LEU A 30 -4.45 14.79 -22.44
N LEU A 31 -4.31 16.11 -22.52
CA LEU A 31 -3.66 16.78 -23.66
C LEU A 31 -2.17 16.44 -23.80
N ASN A 32 -1.50 16.08 -22.71
CA ASN A 32 -0.06 15.76 -22.69
C ASN A 32 0.21 14.24 -22.54
N ILE A 33 -0.82 13.41 -22.61
CA ILE A 33 -0.70 11.98 -22.26
C ILE A 33 0.26 11.23 -23.20
N ASP A 34 0.26 11.57 -24.49
CA ASP A 34 1.12 10.93 -25.48
C ASP A 34 2.60 11.27 -25.23
N ASP A 35 2.91 12.55 -24.98
CA ASP A 35 4.27 13.01 -24.69
C ASP A 35 4.80 12.38 -23.39
N ILE A 36 3.96 12.32 -22.35
CA ILE A 36 4.29 11.65 -21.09
C ILE A 36 4.54 10.16 -21.36
N THR A 37 3.68 9.50 -22.13
CA THR A 37 3.82 8.07 -22.46
C THR A 37 5.12 7.78 -23.21
N VAL A 38 5.50 8.62 -24.18
CA VAL A 38 6.79 8.51 -24.87
C VAL A 38 7.94 8.66 -23.88
N ALA A 39 7.90 9.65 -23.00
CA ALA A 39 8.94 9.84 -21.98
C ALA A 39 9.05 8.66 -21.00
N LEU A 40 7.92 8.05 -20.62
CA LEU A 40 7.90 6.87 -19.76
C LEU A 40 8.51 5.64 -20.42
N LYS A 41 8.32 5.45 -21.74
CA LYS A 41 8.90 4.32 -22.49
C LYS A 41 10.43 4.33 -22.54
N GLU A 42 11.04 5.51 -22.47
CA GLU A 42 12.50 5.66 -22.46
C GLU A 42 13.12 5.42 -21.06
N CYS A 43 12.29 5.17 -20.04
CA CYS A 43 12.78 4.91 -18.69
C CYS A 43 13.28 3.47 -18.54
N THR A 44 14.31 3.30 -17.71
CA THR A 44 14.88 1.98 -17.34
C THR A 44 14.77 1.69 -15.85
N LYS A 45 14.31 2.67 -15.07
CA LYS A 45 14.25 2.63 -13.60
C LYS A 45 12.95 3.21 -13.06
N THR A 46 12.43 2.62 -11.99
CA THR A 46 11.19 3.06 -11.34
C THR A 46 11.24 4.53 -10.93
N LYS A 47 12.39 4.98 -10.42
CA LYS A 47 12.60 6.38 -10.03
C LYS A 47 12.39 7.36 -11.18
N GLN A 48 12.78 7.00 -12.41
CA GLN A 48 12.65 7.88 -13.56
C GLN A 48 11.18 8.11 -13.93
N ILE A 49 10.38 7.04 -13.95
CA ILE A 49 8.93 7.12 -14.19
C ILE A 49 8.27 8.01 -13.12
N PHE A 50 8.60 7.76 -11.85
CA PHE A 50 8.08 8.55 -10.74
C PHE A 50 8.45 10.04 -10.87
N ASP A 51 9.71 10.34 -11.19
CA ASP A 51 10.21 11.71 -11.37
C ASP A 51 9.54 12.40 -12.57
N ILE A 52 9.24 11.68 -13.68
CA ILE A 52 8.51 12.24 -14.83
C ILE A 52 7.08 12.61 -14.45
N LEU A 53 6.35 11.69 -13.82
CA LEU A 53 4.98 11.94 -13.38
C LEU A 53 4.91 13.10 -12.37
N CYS A 54 5.86 13.17 -11.44
CA CYS A 54 5.93 14.28 -10.48
C CYS A 54 6.39 15.61 -11.10
N LYS A 55 7.01 15.62 -12.30
CA LYS A 55 7.38 16.87 -12.98
C LYS A 55 6.21 17.52 -13.70
N PHE A 56 5.15 16.76 -14.00
CA PHE A 56 3.97 17.31 -14.67
C PHE A 56 3.35 18.42 -13.82
N GLU A 57 3.34 19.64 -14.38
CA GLU A 57 2.75 20.84 -13.78
C GLU A 57 3.15 21.04 -12.30
N ASP A 58 4.45 20.98 -12.00
CA ASP A 58 4.99 21.11 -10.64
C ASP A 58 4.33 20.16 -9.63
N ASN A 59 4.31 18.87 -10.00
CA ASN A 59 3.75 17.78 -9.22
C ASN A 59 2.26 17.94 -8.95
N VAL A 60 1.47 18.59 -9.83
CA VAL A 60 0.02 18.83 -9.59
C VAL A 60 -0.77 17.55 -9.25
N LEU A 61 -0.37 16.41 -9.82
CA LEU A 61 -0.99 15.10 -9.59
C LEU A 61 -0.80 14.59 -8.15
N GLY A 62 0.27 15.06 -7.49
CA GLY A 62 0.67 14.65 -6.16
C GLY A 62 1.46 13.35 -6.15
N SER A 63 2.50 13.31 -5.32
CA SER A 63 3.45 12.19 -5.28
C SER A 63 2.81 10.85 -4.93
N PHE A 64 1.72 10.84 -4.16
CA PHE A 64 0.98 9.60 -3.88
C PHE A 64 0.36 9.03 -5.15
N THR A 65 -0.37 9.85 -5.91
CA THR A 65 -1.01 9.45 -7.17
C THR A 65 0.03 9.01 -8.19
N CYS A 66 1.12 9.76 -8.33
CA CYS A 66 2.23 9.38 -9.21
C CYS A 66 2.80 8.01 -8.84
N TRP A 67 2.97 7.72 -7.53
CA TRP A 67 3.43 6.41 -7.08
C TRP A 67 2.40 5.29 -7.33
N GLN A 68 1.10 5.54 -7.18
CA GLN A 68 0.08 4.55 -7.51
C GLN A 68 0.12 4.18 -9.00
N VAL A 69 0.25 5.16 -9.90
CA VAL A 69 0.44 4.89 -11.33
C VAL A 69 1.67 4.02 -11.56
N VAL A 70 2.80 4.32 -10.92
CA VAL A 70 4.01 3.48 -11.01
C VAL A 70 3.74 2.05 -10.54
N CYS A 71 3.06 1.87 -9.41
CA CYS A 71 2.67 0.56 -8.90
C CYS A 71 1.77 -0.21 -9.89
N ASP A 72 0.83 0.49 -10.54
CA ASP A 72 -0.07 -0.10 -11.53
C ASP A 72 0.69 -0.53 -12.79
N LEU A 73 1.66 0.27 -13.27
CA LEU A 73 2.53 -0.11 -14.38
C LEU A 73 3.33 -1.38 -14.08
N MET A 74 3.83 -1.53 -12.85
CA MET A 74 4.55 -2.71 -12.38
C MET A 74 3.62 -3.95 -12.34
N GLU A 75 2.41 -3.79 -11.78
CA GLU A 75 1.44 -4.89 -11.62
C GLU A 75 0.84 -5.35 -12.96
N LEU A 76 0.63 -4.42 -13.89
CA LEU A 76 0.14 -4.70 -15.23
C LEU A 76 1.24 -5.23 -16.16
N HIS A 77 2.46 -5.42 -15.67
CA HIS A 77 3.61 -5.88 -16.45
C HIS A 77 3.85 -5.04 -17.72
N MET A 78 3.67 -3.71 -17.63
CA MET A 78 3.86 -2.79 -18.76
C MET A 78 5.29 -2.22 -18.84
N LEU A 79 6.16 -2.60 -17.90
CA LEU A 79 7.57 -2.21 -17.88
C LEU A 79 8.40 -3.21 -18.70
N ALA A 80 9.51 -2.76 -19.28
CA ALA A 80 10.42 -3.61 -20.05
C ALA A 80 11.01 -4.75 -19.18
N GLU A 81 11.43 -5.85 -19.80
CA GLU A 81 11.96 -7.02 -19.09
C GLU A 81 13.27 -6.72 -18.33
N ASP A 82 14.08 -5.78 -18.80
CA ASP A 82 15.35 -5.34 -18.20
C ASP A 82 15.18 -4.17 -17.21
N PHE A 83 13.93 -3.84 -16.86
CA PHE A 83 13.62 -2.70 -16.01
C PHE A 83 13.99 -2.94 -14.55
N THR A 84 14.70 -1.99 -13.94
CA THR A 84 15.07 -2.10 -12.52
C THR A 84 13.95 -1.60 -11.62
N THR A 85 13.35 -2.50 -10.84
CA THR A 85 12.21 -2.20 -9.94
C THR A 85 12.62 -1.99 -8.48
N ASP A 86 13.77 -2.51 -8.07
CA ASP A 86 14.22 -2.54 -6.67
C ASP A 86 15.06 -1.31 -6.25
N ASP A 87 15.24 -0.32 -7.12
CA ASP A 87 16.11 0.82 -6.88
C ASP A 87 15.44 1.94 -6.06
N PHE A 88 14.11 2.01 -6.09
CA PHE A 88 13.36 3.10 -5.51
C PHE A 88 11.96 2.68 -5.04
N VAL A 89 11.56 3.27 -3.91
CA VAL A 89 10.18 3.20 -3.41
C VAL A 89 9.79 4.56 -2.85
N TRP A 90 8.63 5.07 -3.28
CA TRP A 90 8.03 6.20 -2.59
C TRP A 90 7.37 5.73 -1.31
N LEU A 91 7.78 6.29 -0.18
CA LEU A 91 7.26 5.95 1.14
C LEU A 91 6.29 7.04 1.59
N SER A 92 5.10 6.62 2.03
CA SER A 92 4.13 7.54 2.65
C SER A 92 4.63 8.05 4.00
N LEU A 93 3.97 9.07 4.56
CA LEU A 93 4.33 9.60 5.89
C LEU A 93 4.33 8.49 6.95
N ASP A 94 3.34 7.61 6.90
CA ASP A 94 3.19 6.54 7.88
C ASP A 94 4.22 5.42 7.66
N ALA A 95 4.56 5.10 6.40
CA ALA A 95 5.66 4.17 6.12
C ALA A 95 7.00 4.70 6.65
N ARG A 96 7.26 6.02 6.53
CA ARG A 96 8.43 6.67 7.14
C ARG A 96 8.42 6.59 8.67
N LYS A 97 7.27 6.83 9.31
CA LYS A 97 7.13 6.66 10.77
C LYS A 97 7.44 5.23 11.18
N SER A 98 6.96 4.23 10.44
CA SER A 98 7.28 2.83 10.69
C SER A 98 8.78 2.56 10.68
N LEU A 99 9.52 3.09 9.70
CA LEU A 99 10.98 2.96 9.66
C LEU A 99 11.65 3.58 10.89
N VAL A 100 11.15 4.73 11.35
CA VAL A 100 11.63 5.36 12.59
C VAL A 100 11.34 4.51 13.82
N GLN A 101 10.19 3.83 13.86
CA GLN A 101 9.85 2.91 14.95
C GLN A 101 10.72 1.65 14.96
N ILE A 102 11.01 1.10 13.78
CA ILE A 102 11.78 -0.15 13.64
C ILE A 102 13.28 0.09 13.88
N PHE A 103 13.85 1.14 13.28
CA PHE A 103 15.30 1.37 13.25
C PHE A 103 15.78 2.48 14.20
N GLY A 104 14.86 3.22 14.80
CA GLY A 104 15.16 4.39 15.63
C GLY A 104 15.49 5.64 14.81
N LYS A 105 15.19 6.81 15.39
CA LYS A 105 15.34 8.13 14.74
C LYS A 105 16.75 8.45 14.23
N ASN A 106 17.78 7.95 14.91
CA ASN A 106 19.17 8.26 14.57
C ASN A 106 19.58 7.60 13.25
N ARG A 107 19.00 6.43 12.96
CA ARG A 107 19.28 5.61 11.77
C ARG A 107 18.27 5.89 10.66
N ALA A 108 16.99 6.05 10.99
CA ALA A 108 15.93 6.32 10.03
C ALA A 108 15.85 7.82 9.68
N ARG A 109 16.84 8.31 8.93
CA ARG A 109 16.86 9.68 8.40
C ARG A 109 16.24 9.72 7.00
N PRO A 110 15.78 10.89 6.52
CA PRO A 110 15.21 11.03 5.17
C PRO A 110 16.05 10.47 4.03
N SER A 111 17.38 10.64 4.08
CA SER A 111 18.31 10.09 3.09
C SER A 111 18.38 8.55 3.11
N GLU A 112 18.06 7.92 4.24
CA GLU A 112 18.27 6.50 4.48
C GLU A 112 17.00 5.67 4.28
N TYR A 113 15.83 6.28 4.13
CA TYR A 113 14.57 5.54 4.16
C TYR A 113 14.45 4.45 3.08
N VAL A 114 14.89 4.74 1.86
CA VAL A 114 14.88 3.75 0.76
C VAL A 114 15.84 2.61 1.07
N ALA A 115 17.05 2.91 1.53
CA ALA A 115 18.04 1.90 1.91
C ALA A 115 17.55 1.01 3.07
N LEU A 116 16.82 1.57 4.03
CA LEU A 116 16.21 0.81 5.13
C LEU A 116 15.05 -0.06 4.66
N ALA A 117 14.24 0.40 3.71
CA ALA A 117 13.21 -0.43 3.09
C ALA A 117 13.84 -1.60 2.29
N GLN A 118 14.91 -1.33 1.53
CA GLN A 118 15.69 -2.38 0.84
C GLN A 118 16.31 -3.37 1.83
N LEU A 119 16.79 -2.91 2.99
CA LEU A 119 17.30 -3.80 4.03
C LEU A 119 16.20 -4.74 4.55
N LEU A 120 14.98 -4.24 4.75
CA LEU A 120 13.84 -5.08 5.14
C LEU A 120 13.49 -6.09 4.04
N GLN A 121 13.48 -5.66 2.77
CA GLN A 121 13.29 -6.53 1.61
C GLN A 121 14.34 -7.66 1.60
N GLN A 122 15.63 -7.34 1.77
CA GLN A 122 16.71 -8.33 1.73
C GLN A 122 16.67 -9.31 2.90
N ARG A 123 16.20 -8.86 4.08
CA ARG A 123 16.21 -9.64 5.33
C ARG A 123 14.88 -10.31 5.65
N GLN A 124 13.86 -10.19 4.80
CA GLN A 124 12.51 -10.66 5.07
C GLN A 124 12.44 -12.14 5.53
N LEU A 125 13.08 -13.07 4.82
CA LEU A 125 13.07 -14.48 5.19
C LEU A 125 13.73 -14.74 6.56
N GLN A 126 14.85 -14.05 6.83
CA GLN A 126 15.58 -14.19 8.09
C GLN A 126 14.78 -13.62 9.26
N GLY A 127 14.06 -12.52 9.02
CA GLY A 127 13.15 -11.93 10.01
C GLY A 127 12.03 -12.89 10.41
N PHE A 128 11.34 -13.48 9.43
CA PHE A 128 10.26 -14.44 9.69
C PHE A 128 10.78 -15.70 10.38
N LYS A 129 11.93 -16.24 9.94
CA LYS A 129 12.61 -17.36 10.61
C LYS A 129 12.93 -17.04 12.08
N ALA A 130 13.42 -15.84 12.38
CA ALA A 130 13.73 -15.43 13.75
C ALA A 130 12.47 -15.30 14.63
N LEU A 131 11.33 -14.94 14.04
CA LEU A 131 10.03 -14.88 14.72
C LEU A 131 9.37 -16.25 14.88
N GLN A 132 9.94 -17.32 14.34
CA GLN A 132 9.35 -18.67 14.30
C GLN A 132 7.98 -18.67 13.60
N VAL A 133 7.84 -17.85 12.57
CA VAL A 133 6.65 -17.79 11.71
C VAL A 133 7.07 -18.09 10.28
N ASP A 134 6.26 -18.88 9.58
CA ASP A 134 6.50 -19.15 8.16
C ASP A 134 6.34 -17.87 7.34
N PHE A 135 7.26 -17.66 6.41
CA PHE A 135 7.19 -16.51 5.52
C PHE A 135 6.02 -16.70 4.53
N PRO A 136 5.02 -15.81 4.51
CA PRO A 136 3.91 -15.91 3.57
C PRO A 136 4.40 -15.44 2.20
N PHE A 137 4.87 -16.38 1.38
CA PHE A 137 5.17 -16.09 -0.02
C PHE A 137 3.90 -15.59 -0.71
N PHE A 138 4.01 -14.43 -1.36
CA PHE A 138 2.91 -13.88 -2.12
C PHE A 138 3.09 -14.27 -3.58
N MET A 139 2.16 -15.07 -4.13
CA MET A 139 2.28 -15.64 -5.48
C MET A 139 3.60 -16.39 -5.72
N ASN A 140 4.08 -17.14 -4.72
CA ASN A 140 5.39 -17.81 -4.72
C ASN A 140 6.60 -16.86 -4.88
N GLN A 141 6.40 -15.57 -4.67
CA GLN A 141 7.44 -14.57 -4.71
C GLN A 141 7.70 -13.99 -3.32
N LYS A 142 8.91 -13.46 -3.14
CA LYS A 142 9.25 -12.62 -1.99
C LYS A 142 8.58 -11.27 -2.15
N LEU A 143 8.41 -10.55 -1.05
CA LEU A 143 7.95 -9.16 -1.12
C LEU A 143 9.00 -8.32 -1.86
N ASP A 144 8.56 -7.67 -2.93
CA ASP A 144 9.32 -6.64 -3.62
C ASP A 144 9.38 -5.33 -2.79
N LEU A 145 10.10 -4.32 -3.28
CA LEU A 145 10.29 -3.09 -2.55
C LEU A 145 8.99 -2.26 -2.42
N LYS A 146 8.11 -2.32 -3.43
CA LYS A 146 6.74 -1.74 -3.40
C LYS A 146 5.95 -2.35 -2.24
N ASN A 147 5.95 -3.67 -2.13
CA ASN A 147 5.23 -4.42 -1.11
C ASN A 147 5.76 -4.11 0.30
N ILE A 148 7.09 -3.97 0.46
CA ILE A 148 7.67 -3.50 1.72
C ILE A 148 7.16 -2.09 2.08
N GLY A 149 7.09 -1.18 1.10
CA GLY A 149 6.53 0.16 1.31
C GLY A 149 5.08 0.13 1.79
N HIS A 150 4.24 -0.71 1.18
CA HIS A 150 2.85 -0.91 1.59
C HIS A 150 2.71 -1.56 2.98
N ALA A 151 3.51 -2.59 3.27
CA ALA A 151 3.54 -3.25 4.57
C ALA A 151 3.94 -2.27 5.69
N LEU A 152 4.92 -1.40 5.43
CA LEU A 152 5.31 -0.35 6.37
C LEU A 152 4.18 0.65 6.64
N HIS A 153 3.40 1.02 5.63
CA HIS A 153 2.21 1.84 5.82
C HIS A 153 1.20 1.13 6.73
N GLY A 154 0.82 -0.11 6.38
CA GLY A 154 -0.11 -0.93 7.16
C GLY A 154 0.33 -1.16 8.61
N PHE A 155 1.64 -1.36 8.85
CA PHE A 155 2.20 -1.50 10.19
C PHE A 155 1.92 -0.28 11.08
N GLN A 156 2.05 0.94 10.55
CA GLN A 156 1.74 2.14 11.32
C GLN A 156 0.25 2.24 11.65
N LEU A 157 -0.62 1.85 10.72
CA LEU A 157 -2.07 1.84 10.93
C LEU A 157 -2.44 0.86 12.05
N TYR A 158 -1.96 -0.38 11.93
CA TYR A 158 -2.15 -1.42 12.94
C TYR A 158 -1.65 -0.96 14.31
N ARG A 159 -0.46 -0.36 14.37
CA ARG A 159 0.09 0.19 15.61
C ARG A 159 -0.81 1.27 16.20
N ASN A 160 -1.33 2.19 15.40
CA ASN A 160 -2.23 3.25 15.86
C ASN A 160 -3.50 2.66 16.48
N VAL A 161 -4.11 1.66 15.83
CA VAL A 161 -5.29 0.94 16.35
C VAL A 161 -4.98 0.30 17.70
N LYS A 162 -3.85 -0.42 17.82
CA LYS A 162 -3.45 -1.07 19.09
C LYS A 162 -3.14 -0.09 20.22
N LEU A 163 -2.65 1.10 19.91
CA LEU A 163 -2.47 2.15 20.92
C LEU A 163 -3.80 2.71 21.43
N MET A 164 -4.80 2.83 20.54
CA MET A 164 -6.15 3.27 20.89
C MET A 164 -6.88 2.23 21.76
N GLU A 165 -6.84 0.94 21.39
CA GLU A 165 -7.40 -0.17 22.18
C GLU A 165 -6.87 -0.17 23.62
N ASN A 166 -5.55 0.05 23.77
CA ASN A 166 -4.89 0.05 25.07
C ASN A 166 -5.07 1.34 25.89
N LYS A 167 -5.82 2.33 25.39
CA LYS A 167 -6.01 3.65 26.02
C LYS A 167 -4.69 4.39 26.34
N GLN A 168 -3.59 4.07 25.64
CA GLN A 168 -2.27 4.65 25.86
C GLN A 168 -2.04 5.93 25.04
N ILE A 169 -3.11 6.67 24.74
CA ILE A 169 -3.12 7.88 23.89
C ILE A 169 -2.13 8.96 24.39
N HIS A 170 -1.89 9.01 25.70
CA HIS A 170 -1.09 10.06 26.36
C HIS A 170 0.36 9.71 26.66
N LYS A 171 0.84 8.48 26.37
CA LYS A 171 2.29 8.21 26.43
C LYS A 171 2.93 8.77 25.17
N GLN A 172 3.25 10.08 25.20
CA GLN A 172 4.14 10.69 24.23
C GLN A 172 5.51 10.02 24.34
N GLU A 173 5.78 9.08 23.44
CA GLU A 173 7.17 8.68 23.19
C GLU A 173 7.83 9.74 22.32
N PRO A 174 9.13 10.02 22.52
CA PRO A 174 9.79 11.08 21.78
C PRO A 174 9.60 10.88 20.28
N GLY A 175 9.05 11.88 19.58
CA GLY A 175 8.97 11.98 18.10
C GLY A 175 7.81 11.29 17.42
N THR A 176 6.75 10.95 18.14
CA THR A 176 5.46 10.59 17.53
C THR A 176 4.49 11.77 17.60
N SER A 177 3.80 12.05 16.49
CA SER A 177 2.56 12.84 16.52
C SER A 177 1.55 12.17 17.46
N GLN A 178 0.62 12.93 18.07
CA GLN A 178 -0.51 12.31 18.77
C GLN A 178 -1.20 11.31 17.83
N PRO A 179 -1.62 10.12 18.33
CA PRO A 179 -2.45 9.22 17.54
C PRO A 179 -3.76 9.93 17.24
N VAL A 180 -3.95 10.32 15.98
CA VAL A 180 -5.22 10.85 15.47
C VAL A 180 -6.05 9.64 15.04
N MET A 181 -7.36 9.67 15.26
CA MET A 181 -8.30 8.75 14.60
C MET A 181 -7.94 8.69 13.11
N TYR A 182 -7.59 7.51 12.61
CA TYR A 182 -7.33 7.30 11.19
C TYR A 182 -8.68 7.48 10.47
N ASN A 183 -8.94 8.68 9.95
CA ASN A 183 -10.07 8.95 9.10
C ASN A 183 -9.59 8.84 7.66
N SER A 184 -9.75 7.67 7.09
CA SER A 184 -9.04 7.30 5.89
C SER A 184 -10.00 7.04 4.79
N ARG A 185 -9.99 8.00 3.86
CA ARG A 185 -10.76 7.96 2.63
C ARG A 185 -12.26 8.06 2.87
N THR A 186 -12.70 9.18 3.44
CA THR A 186 -14.07 9.72 3.26
C THR A 186 -14.44 9.97 1.78
N TYR A 187 -13.68 9.43 0.81
CA TYR A 187 -13.97 9.44 -0.62
C TYR A 187 -13.49 8.18 -1.36
N MET A 188 -13.40 7.03 -0.67
CA MET A 188 -13.82 5.78 -1.30
C MET A 188 -15.19 5.45 -0.70
N MET A 189 -16.13 6.38 -0.87
CA MET A 189 -17.47 6.24 -0.32
C MET A 189 -18.15 5.01 -0.91
N ASP A 190 -18.81 4.30 -0.02
CA ASP A 190 -19.88 3.34 -0.23
C ASP A 190 -19.46 1.91 -0.60
N SER A 191 -18.75 1.25 0.31
CA SER A 191 -19.29 -0.03 0.81
C SER A 191 -18.59 -0.45 2.11
N GLU A 192 -19.15 -0.07 3.26
CA GLU A 192 -19.03 -0.89 4.49
C GLU A 192 -19.81 -2.20 4.33
N ASN A 193 -20.42 -2.39 3.17
CA ASN A 193 -21.31 -3.47 2.86
C ASN A 193 -20.55 -4.58 2.13
N CYS A 194 -20.98 -5.81 2.35
CA CYS A 194 -20.47 -6.94 1.59
C CYS A 194 -20.78 -6.77 0.09
N GLU A 195 -19.79 -6.97 -0.77
CA GLU A 195 -19.90 -6.84 -2.24
C GLU A 195 -20.98 -7.76 -2.85
N VAL A 196 -21.33 -8.86 -2.16
CA VAL A 196 -22.32 -9.82 -2.64
C VAL A 196 -23.74 -9.44 -2.26
N CYS A 197 -23.94 -8.98 -1.02
CA CYS A 197 -25.29 -8.74 -0.48
C CYS A 197 -25.62 -7.26 -0.26
N ALA A 198 -24.65 -6.37 -0.43
CA ALA A 198 -24.77 -4.93 -0.19
C ALA A 198 -25.35 -4.57 1.20
N HIS A 199 -25.17 -5.43 2.20
CA HIS A 199 -25.51 -5.15 3.61
C HIS A 199 -24.26 -4.97 4.49
N PRO A 200 -24.30 -4.06 5.48
CA PRO A 200 -23.17 -3.77 6.37
C PRO A 200 -23.18 -4.61 7.66
N GLU A 201 -24.25 -5.33 7.93
CA GLU A 201 -24.44 -6.09 9.18
C GLU A 201 -23.42 -7.24 9.32
N ASN A 202 -23.20 -7.76 10.53
CA ASN A 202 -22.25 -8.87 10.79
C ASN A 202 -20.80 -8.54 10.42
N GLU A 203 -20.30 -7.39 10.87
CA GLU A 203 -18.93 -6.93 10.63
C GLU A 203 -17.85 -7.95 11.06
N ASP A 204 -18.09 -8.67 12.16
CA ASP A 204 -17.20 -9.73 12.68
C ASP A 204 -17.06 -10.94 11.72
N GLU A 205 -17.95 -11.02 10.73
CA GLU A 205 -17.99 -12.06 9.72
C GLU A 205 -17.47 -11.60 8.35
N LEU A 206 -16.93 -10.37 8.25
CA LEU A 206 -16.39 -9.81 7.02
C LEU A 206 -14.93 -10.21 6.79
N VAL A 207 -14.59 -10.42 5.53
CA VAL A 207 -13.25 -10.71 5.02
C VAL A 207 -12.91 -9.69 3.94
N LEU A 208 -11.68 -9.19 3.96
CA LEU A 208 -11.17 -8.27 2.94
C LEU A 208 -10.39 -9.04 1.88
N CYS A 209 -10.60 -8.68 0.61
CA CYS A 209 -9.74 -9.13 -0.47
C CYS A 209 -8.41 -8.37 -0.44
N ASP A 210 -7.28 -9.07 -0.34
CA ASP A 210 -5.96 -8.44 -0.25
C ASP A 210 -5.55 -7.64 -1.51
N MET A 211 -6.17 -7.95 -2.65
CA MET A 211 -5.89 -7.29 -3.94
C MET A 211 -6.72 -6.03 -4.17
N CYS A 212 -8.05 -6.12 -4.03
CA CYS A 212 -8.96 -5.03 -4.36
C CYS A 212 -9.56 -4.31 -3.14
N GLN A 213 -9.28 -4.81 -1.93
CA GLN A 213 -9.73 -4.23 -0.66
C GLN A 213 -11.27 -4.16 -0.48
N ARG A 214 -12.04 -4.90 -1.29
CA ARG A 214 -13.51 -5.06 -1.13
C ARG A 214 -13.84 -6.05 -0.01
N MET A 215 -14.99 -5.85 0.63
CA MET A 215 -15.45 -6.63 1.79
C MET A 215 -16.47 -7.71 1.40
N PHE A 216 -16.41 -8.87 2.06
CA PHE A 216 -17.28 -10.01 1.80
C PHE A 216 -17.63 -10.73 3.10
N HIS A 217 -18.90 -11.08 3.32
CA HIS A 217 -19.23 -11.98 4.43
C HIS A 217 -18.72 -13.38 4.14
N LYS A 218 -18.17 -14.07 5.15
CA LYS A 218 -17.76 -15.48 5.07
C LYS A 218 -18.83 -16.36 4.40
N TYR A 219 -20.09 -16.19 4.80
CA TYR A 219 -21.21 -16.95 4.22
C TYR A 219 -21.57 -16.53 2.79
N CYS A 220 -21.38 -15.27 2.40
CA CYS A 220 -21.64 -14.80 1.04
C CYS A 220 -20.65 -15.37 0.01
N ILE A 221 -19.47 -15.82 0.47
CA ILE A 221 -18.44 -16.44 -0.36
C ILE A 221 -18.25 -17.94 -0.06
N ASN A 222 -19.17 -18.56 0.68
CA ASN A 222 -19.11 -19.97 1.10
C ASN A 222 -17.82 -20.38 1.85
N MET A 223 -17.23 -19.46 2.60
CA MET A 223 -16.06 -19.69 3.42
C MET A 223 -16.47 -20.21 4.80
N LYS A 224 -15.99 -21.41 5.16
CA LYS A 224 -16.33 -22.07 6.43
C LYS A 224 -15.49 -21.59 7.61
N GLU A 225 -14.22 -21.30 7.37
CA GLU A 225 -13.28 -20.80 8.37
C GLU A 225 -12.44 -19.69 7.76
N LEU A 226 -12.07 -18.70 8.59
CA LEU A 226 -11.12 -17.67 8.17
C LEU A 226 -9.79 -18.34 7.79
N PRO A 227 -9.17 -17.95 6.68
CA PRO A 227 -7.92 -18.55 6.28
C PRO A 227 -6.83 -18.17 7.29
N PRO A 228 -5.88 -19.07 7.58
CA PRO A 228 -4.73 -18.73 8.43
C PRO A 228 -3.78 -17.70 7.76
N ALA A 229 -4.00 -17.36 6.48
CA ALA A 229 -3.21 -16.45 5.66
C ALA A 229 -4.10 -15.59 4.74
N SER A 230 -3.49 -14.91 3.76
CA SER A 230 -4.13 -14.01 2.77
C SER A 230 -5.31 -14.63 1.99
N TRP A 231 -6.29 -13.80 1.62
CA TRP A 231 -7.46 -14.19 0.79
C TRP A 231 -7.71 -13.21 -0.35
N VAL A 232 -8.02 -13.77 -1.52
CA VAL A 232 -8.28 -13.01 -2.76
C VAL A 232 -9.63 -13.43 -3.34
N CYS A 233 -10.47 -12.45 -3.69
CA CYS A 233 -11.81 -12.70 -4.21
C CYS A 233 -11.78 -13.33 -5.62
N THR A 234 -12.86 -14.00 -6.00
CA THR A 234 -12.98 -14.71 -7.29
C THR A 234 -12.72 -13.81 -8.50
N ALA A 235 -13.15 -12.54 -8.45
CA ALA A 235 -12.90 -11.57 -9.52
C ALA A 235 -11.40 -11.31 -9.70
N CYS A 236 -10.68 -11.06 -8.61
CA CYS A 236 -9.22 -10.89 -8.64
C CYS A 236 -8.49 -12.18 -9.04
N LYS A 237 -8.99 -13.36 -8.61
CA LYS A 237 -8.47 -14.67 -9.04
C LYS A 237 -8.69 -14.98 -10.53
N THR A 238 -9.60 -14.27 -11.21
CA THR A 238 -9.89 -14.45 -12.64
C THR A 238 -9.07 -13.48 -13.50
N LEU A 239 -8.70 -12.32 -12.95
CA LEU A 239 -7.89 -11.29 -13.62
C LEU A 239 -6.42 -11.71 -13.78
N GLN A 240 -5.93 -12.56 -12.90
CA GLN A 240 -4.65 -13.25 -13.05
C GLN A 240 -4.97 -14.73 -13.25
N ASN A 241 -4.31 -15.42 -14.19
CA ASN A 241 -4.41 -16.89 -14.32
C ASN A 241 -3.84 -17.58 -13.06
N TYR A 242 -4.52 -17.45 -11.92
CA TYR A 242 -4.09 -17.94 -10.63
C TYR A 242 -4.00 -19.47 -10.73
N PRO A 243 -2.81 -20.07 -10.54
CA PRO A 243 -2.73 -21.52 -10.49
C PRO A 243 -3.62 -22.00 -9.33
N GLN A 244 -4.52 -22.94 -9.63
CA GLN A 244 -5.48 -23.42 -8.65
C GLN A 244 -4.78 -23.83 -7.35
N GLU A 245 -5.40 -23.47 -6.21
CA GLU A 245 -4.94 -23.80 -4.87
C GLU A 245 -4.47 -25.27 -4.78
N GLY A 246 -3.23 -25.51 -4.32
CA GLY A 246 -2.82 -26.82 -3.81
C GLY A 246 -1.72 -27.59 -4.56
N LEU A 247 -1.06 -27.05 -5.59
CA LEU A 247 0.14 -27.70 -6.12
C LEU A 247 1.35 -27.39 -5.23
N VAL A 248 1.56 -28.24 -4.22
CA VAL A 248 2.81 -28.36 -3.49
C VAL A 248 3.88 -28.80 -4.51
N VAL A 249 4.61 -27.85 -5.06
CA VAL A 249 5.86 -28.14 -5.76
C VAL A 249 6.90 -28.42 -4.68
N GLU A 250 7.58 -29.56 -4.81
CA GLU A 250 8.41 -30.20 -3.78
C GLU A 250 9.34 -29.22 -3.06
N LYS A 251 9.45 -29.39 -1.73
CA LYS A 251 10.30 -28.58 -0.85
C LYS A 251 11.75 -28.63 -1.33
N GLU A 252 12.28 -27.48 -1.77
CA GLU A 252 13.73 -27.30 -1.83
C GLU A 252 14.31 -27.30 -0.41
N ILE A 253 15.04 -28.37 -0.09
CA ILE A 253 15.82 -28.47 1.13
C ILE A 253 17.13 -27.71 0.89
N ILE A 254 17.21 -26.48 1.39
CA ILE A 254 18.47 -25.73 1.40
C ILE A 254 19.24 -26.15 2.66
N SER A 255 20.28 -26.98 2.49
CA SER A 255 21.30 -27.17 3.54
C SER A 255 22.23 -25.97 3.57
N ILE A 256 22.55 -25.49 4.77
CA ILE A 256 23.59 -24.48 4.97
C ILE A 256 24.51 -25.01 6.07
N ASP A 257 25.80 -25.16 5.75
CA ASP A 257 26.88 -25.39 6.73
C ASP A 257 27.02 -24.22 7.72
#